data_AF-A0A6L6JMS4-F1
#
_entry.id   AF-A0A6L6JMS4-F1
#
_cell.length_a   1.000
_cell.length_b   1.000
_cell.length_c   1.000
_cell.angle_alpha   90.00
_cell.angle_beta   90.00
_cell.angle_gamma   90.00
#
_symmetry.space_group_name_H-M   'P 1'
#
loop_
_entity.id
_entity.type
_entity.pdbx_description
1 polymer ?
#
loop_
_entity_poly.entity_id
_entity_poly.type
_entity_poly.pdbx_seq_one_letter_code
_entity_poly.pdbx_strand_id
1 'polypeptide(L)'
;MIERDEDTYSALREMAEDIHLASRNHNDELIGSEYYNKLTTLSHEELEELLRLWQRKTITCRKEKLSSQWMVMQILMLIAFAVYVAWQLGGFAGLLSSIIGVIAMIAMIEDKRVSIAKRNLADANRVYRHLSEHLESRYYQ
;
A
#
# COMPACT_ATOMS: atom_id res chain seq x y z
N MET A 1 17.47 1.73 34.52
CA MET A 1 17.54 1.64 33.06
C MET A 1 16.13 1.38 32.54
N ILE A 2 15.39 2.46 32.31
CA ILE A 2 14.10 2.49 31.60
C ILE A 2 14.41 3.22 30.29
N GLU A 3 15.25 2.61 29.46
CA GLU A 3 15.61 3.11 28.11
C GLU A 3 14.88 2.30 27.02
N ARG A 4 14.11 1.27 27.40
CA ARG A 4 13.58 0.28 26.45
C ARG A 4 12.22 0.66 25.83
N ASP A 5 11.44 1.51 26.48
CA ASP A 5 10.09 1.89 26.01
C ASP A 5 10.14 2.99 24.93
N GLU A 6 10.99 3.99 25.10
CA GLU A 6 11.12 5.12 24.15
C GLU A 6 11.64 4.64 22.77
N ASP A 7 12.65 3.77 22.77
CA ASP A 7 13.22 3.18 21.54
C ASP A 7 12.21 2.27 20.83
N THR A 8 11.37 1.58 21.60
CA THR A 8 10.35 0.68 21.07
C THR A 8 9.21 1.47 20.42
N TYR A 9 8.71 2.52 21.08
CA TYR A 9 7.70 3.39 20.49
C TYR A 9 8.22 4.14 19.27
N SER A 10 9.44 4.68 19.33
CA SER A 10 10.06 5.41 18.22
C SER A 10 10.18 4.56 16.97
N ALA A 11 10.61 3.29 17.10
CA ALA A 11 10.68 2.36 15.97
C ALA A 11 9.30 2.02 15.40
N LEU A 12 8.28 1.86 16.25
CA LEU A 12 6.90 1.58 15.82
C LEU A 12 6.26 2.79 15.13
N ARG A 13 6.56 3.99 15.61
CA ARG A 13 6.09 5.27 15.06
C ARG A 13 6.73 5.55 13.71
N GLU A 14 8.05 5.47 13.61
CA GLU A 14 8.80 5.66 12.35
C GLU A 14 8.27 4.74 11.26
N MET A 15 7.94 3.49 11.62
CA MET A 15 7.33 2.52 10.72
C MET A 15 5.90 2.89 10.29
N ALA A 16 5.11 3.47 11.18
CA ALA A 16 3.76 3.92 10.86
C ALA A 16 3.77 5.22 10.02
N GLU A 17 4.82 6.03 10.17
CA GLU A 17 5.06 7.27 9.41
C GLU A 17 5.69 7.01 8.03
N ASP A 18 6.46 5.93 7.84
CA ASP A 18 6.99 5.56 6.53
C ASP A 18 5.86 5.13 5.58
N ILE A 19 5.64 5.94 4.55
CA ILE A 19 4.61 5.72 3.52
C ILE A 19 5.06 4.66 2.52
N HIS A 20 6.37 4.44 2.37
CA HIS A 20 6.93 3.46 1.46
C HIS A 20 7.14 2.13 2.19
N LEU A 21 6.21 1.20 2.03
CA LEU A 21 6.39 -0.20 2.44
C LEU A 21 7.42 -0.85 1.50
N ALA A 22 8.70 -0.55 1.72
CA ALA A 22 9.80 -1.07 0.96
C ALA A 22 10.17 -2.46 1.49
N SER A 23 9.99 -3.47 0.62
CA SER A 23 10.44 -4.86 0.75
C SER A 23 9.62 -5.78 1.66
N ARG A 24 9.32 -6.97 1.11
CA ARG A 24 8.66 -8.11 1.75
C ARG A 24 9.44 -8.61 2.98
N ASN A 25 10.77 -8.49 2.97
CA ASN A 25 11.59 -8.93 4.09
C ASN A 25 11.49 -7.97 5.29
N HIS A 26 11.29 -6.68 5.02
CA HIS A 26 11.10 -5.69 6.08
C HIS A 26 9.75 -5.92 6.76
N ASN A 27 8.65 -6.00 6.01
CA ASN A 27 7.31 -6.22 6.60
C ASN A 27 7.14 -7.56 7.34
N ASP A 28 7.71 -8.68 6.85
CA ASP A 28 7.59 -9.99 7.51
C ASP A 28 8.41 -10.04 8.82
N GLU A 29 9.57 -9.37 8.89
CA GLU A 29 10.34 -9.18 10.13
C GLU A 29 9.66 -8.15 11.07
N LEU A 30 8.99 -7.14 10.51
CA LEU A 30 8.34 -6.04 11.23
C LEU A 30 6.93 -6.36 11.75
N ILE A 31 6.20 -7.31 11.16
CA ILE A 31 4.87 -7.80 11.61
C ILE A 31 5.03 -9.22 12.22
N GLY A 32 6.23 -9.53 12.71
CA GLY A 32 6.52 -10.76 13.42
C GLY A 32 5.99 -10.74 14.86
N SER A 33 6.06 -11.88 15.55
CA SER A 33 5.64 -12.02 16.95
C SER A 33 6.31 -11.01 17.90
N GLU A 34 7.51 -10.52 17.56
CA GLU A 34 8.21 -9.50 18.34
C GLU A 34 7.53 -8.12 18.30
N TYR A 35 6.88 -7.76 17.19
CA TYR A 35 6.11 -6.52 17.08
C TYR A 35 4.91 -6.52 18.03
N TYR A 36 4.16 -7.62 18.03
CA TYR A 36 2.96 -7.76 18.87
C TYR A 36 3.29 -7.90 20.36
N ASN A 37 4.43 -8.52 20.70
CA ASN A 37 4.90 -8.55 22.08
C ASN A 37 5.27 -7.15 22.59
N LYS A 38 5.83 -6.30 21.74
CA LYS A 38 6.18 -4.91 22.09
C LYS A 38 4.97 -4.03 22.36
N LEU A 39 3.81 -4.29 21.73
CA LEU A 39 2.56 -3.57 22.00
C LEU A 39 2.13 -3.64 23.47
N THR A 40 2.51 -4.70 24.18
CA THR A 40 2.17 -4.85 25.61
C THR A 40 2.90 -3.87 26.52
N THR A 41 4.01 -3.27 26.08
CA THR A 41 4.78 -2.34 26.91
C THR A 41 4.41 -0.87 26.68
N LEU A 42 3.64 -0.56 25.62
CA LEU A 42 3.21 0.81 25.35
C LEU A 42 2.08 1.28 26.26
N SER A 43 2.08 2.59 26.52
CA SER A 43 0.99 3.30 27.19
C SER A 43 -0.25 3.38 26.29
N HIS A 44 -1.40 3.71 26.89
CA HIS A 44 -2.65 3.82 26.15
C HIS A 44 -2.64 4.96 25.12
N GLU A 45 -2.01 6.09 25.46
CA GLU A 45 -1.89 7.26 24.58
C GLU A 45 -1.02 6.96 23.34
N GLU A 46 0.10 6.27 23.53
CA GLU A 46 0.98 5.84 22.43
C GLU A 46 0.29 4.82 21.51
N LEU A 47 -0.52 3.92 22.09
CA LEU A 47 -1.29 2.93 21.33
C LEU A 47 -2.37 3.62 20.47
N GLU A 48 -3.05 4.64 20.99
CA GLU A 48 -4.00 5.46 20.22
C GLU A 48 -3.32 6.25 19.09
N GLU A 49 -2.15 6.86 19.35
CA GLU A 49 -1.40 7.58 18.32
C GLU A 49 -0.96 6.61 17.20
N LEU A 50 -0.48 5.43 17.57
CA LEU A 50 -0.13 4.38 16.62
C LEU A 50 -1.33 3.96 15.77
N LEU A 51 -2.50 3.77 16.38
CA LEU A 51 -3.73 3.40 15.68
C LEU A 51 -4.12 4.46 14.63
N ARG A 52 -4.02 5.74 14.97
CA ARG A 52 -4.29 6.85 14.05
C ARG A 52 -3.29 6.88 12.89
N LEU A 53 -2.01 6.63 13.15
CA LEU A 53 -0.98 6.56 12.10
C LEU A 53 -1.25 5.40 11.13
N TRP A 54 -1.57 4.21 11.63
CA TRP A 54 -1.92 3.05 10.81
C TRP A 54 -3.22 3.23 10.02
N GLN A 55 -4.21 3.92 10.60
CA GLN A 55 -5.42 4.31 9.88
C GLN A 55 -5.10 5.23 8.70
N ARG A 56 -4.25 6.25 8.93
CA ARG A 56 -3.79 7.16 7.88
C ARG A 56 -3.03 6.42 6.78
N LYS A 57 -2.13 5.52 7.14
CA LYS A 57 -1.36 4.67 6.23
C LYS A 57 -2.28 3.80 5.37
N THR A 58 -3.30 3.19 5.96
CA THR A 58 -4.32 2.40 5.25
C THR A 58 -5.06 3.24 4.20
N ILE A 59 -5.45 4.47 4.55
CA ILE A 59 -6.12 5.40 3.61
C ILE A 59 -5.18 5.76 2.45
N THR A 60 -3.91 6.02 2.72
CA THR A 60 -2.91 6.33 1.69
C THR A 60 -2.69 5.15 0.75
N CYS A 61 -2.47 3.93 1.26
CA CYS A 61 -2.34 2.74 0.43
C CYS A 61 -3.59 2.48 -0.43
N ARG A 62 -4.79 2.80 0.09
CA ARG A 62 -6.03 2.70 -0.68
C ARG A 62 -6.07 3.70 -1.84
N LYS A 63 -5.61 4.94 -1.62
CA LYS A 63 -5.49 5.96 -2.67
C LYS A 63 -4.47 5.54 -3.74
N GLU A 64 -3.32 5.00 -3.35
CA GLU A 64 -2.30 4.51 -4.30
C GLU A 64 -2.83 3.37 -5.17
N LYS A 65 -3.57 2.43 -4.57
CA LYS A 65 -4.24 1.36 -5.32
C LYS A 65 -5.24 1.92 -6.34
N LEU A 66 -6.06 2.88 -5.94
CA LEU A 66 -7.05 3.52 -6.82
C LEU A 66 -6.38 4.34 -7.93
N SER A 67 -5.35 5.10 -7.60
CA SER A 67 -4.56 5.87 -8.57
C SER A 67 -3.90 4.96 -9.60
N SER A 68 -3.36 3.82 -9.15
CA SER A 68 -2.80 2.79 -10.05
C SER A 68 -3.89 2.17 -10.93
N GLN A 69 -5.10 1.92 -10.44
CA GLN A 69 -6.18 1.41 -11.30
C GLN A 69 -6.71 2.46 -12.29
N TRP A 70 -6.70 3.73 -11.90
CA TRP A 70 -7.16 4.83 -12.73
C TRP A 70 -6.23 5.09 -13.92
N MET A 71 -4.92 4.97 -13.71
CA MET A 71 -3.92 5.11 -14.76
C MET A 71 -4.14 4.09 -15.90
N VAL A 72 -4.42 2.81 -15.59
CA VAL A 72 -4.81 1.78 -16.58
C VAL A 72 -5.94 2.28 -17.49
N MET A 73 -7.00 2.82 -16.88
CA MET A 73 -8.19 3.27 -17.62
C MET A 73 -7.87 4.43 -18.54
N GLN A 74 -7.01 5.36 -18.10
CA GLN A 74 -6.55 6.47 -18.93
C GLN A 74 -5.75 5.98 -20.14
N ILE A 75 -4.85 5.04 -19.94
CA ILE A 75 -4.06 4.43 -21.02
C ILE A 75 -4.99 3.77 -22.04
N LEU A 76 -5.90 2.89 -21.57
CA LEU A 76 -6.90 2.23 -22.42
C LEU A 76 -7.74 3.21 -23.23
N MET A 77 -8.15 4.33 -22.63
CA MET A 77 -8.91 5.38 -23.31
C MET A 77 -8.08 6.06 -24.42
N LEU A 78 -6.81 6.39 -24.16
CA LEU A 78 -5.91 7.00 -25.15
C LEU A 78 -5.70 6.08 -26.35
N ILE A 79 -5.63 4.77 -26.11
CA ILE A 79 -5.50 3.77 -27.17
C ILE A 79 -6.75 3.69 -28.01
N ALA A 80 -7.93 3.59 -27.38
CA ALA A 80 -9.20 3.56 -28.10
C ALA A 80 -9.33 4.80 -28.99
N PHE A 81 -8.90 5.97 -28.49
CA PHE A 81 -8.84 7.20 -29.25
C PHE A 81 -7.84 7.14 -30.42
N ALA A 82 -6.62 6.66 -30.19
CA ALA A 82 -5.61 6.52 -31.25
C ALA A 82 -6.06 5.56 -32.37
N VAL A 83 -6.70 4.45 -32.02
CA VAL A 83 -7.28 3.49 -32.97
C VAL A 83 -8.40 4.15 -33.77
N TYR A 84 -9.27 4.91 -33.11
CA TYR A 84 -10.33 5.66 -33.79
C TYR A 84 -9.78 6.66 -34.81
N VAL A 85 -8.74 7.42 -34.46
CA VAL A 85 -8.08 8.35 -35.39
C VAL A 85 -7.40 7.61 -36.55
N ALA A 86 -6.70 6.51 -36.27
CA ALA A 86 -6.05 5.69 -37.29
C ALA A 86 -7.05 5.09 -38.29
N TRP A 87 -8.24 4.69 -37.81
CA TRP A 87 -9.34 4.21 -38.64
C TRP A 87 -9.77 5.27 -39.66
N GLN A 88 -9.92 6.52 -39.23
CA GLN A 88 -10.30 7.63 -40.12
C GLN A 88 -9.21 7.96 -41.16
N LEU A 89 -7.94 7.66 -40.87
CA LEU A 89 -6.79 7.98 -41.71
C LEU A 89 -6.31 6.81 -42.59
N GLY A 90 -6.95 5.64 -42.53
CA GLY A 90 -6.68 4.50 -43.42
C GLY A 90 -5.40 3.70 -43.14
N GLY A 91 -4.73 3.91 -42.00
CA GLY A 91 -3.48 3.22 -41.63
C GLY A 91 -3.69 2.18 -40.54
N PHE A 92 -3.77 0.89 -40.90
CA PHE A 92 -4.23 -0.15 -39.96
C PHE A 92 -3.13 -1.06 -39.38
N ALA A 93 -2.33 -1.74 -40.19
CA ALA A 93 -1.61 -2.92 -39.68
C ALA A 93 -0.38 -2.58 -38.81
N GLY A 94 0.46 -1.62 -39.24
CA GLY A 94 1.71 -1.30 -38.55
C GLY A 94 1.52 -0.55 -37.23
N LEU A 95 0.57 0.39 -37.19
CA LEU A 95 0.29 1.23 -36.02
C LEU A 95 -0.37 0.43 -34.89
N LEU A 96 -1.26 -0.51 -35.21
CA LEU A 96 -1.93 -1.35 -34.21
C LEU A 96 -0.93 -2.26 -33.48
N SER A 97 0.05 -2.83 -34.20
CA SER A 97 1.04 -3.73 -33.60
C SER A 97 1.99 -3.03 -32.60
N SER A 98 2.42 -1.80 -32.89
CA SER A 98 3.30 -1.04 -31.99
C SER A 98 2.56 -0.55 -30.75
N ILE A 99 1.30 -0.14 -30.91
CA ILE A 99 0.42 0.25 -29.80
C ILE A 99 0.20 -0.94 -28.86
N ILE A 100 -0.13 -2.13 -29.38
CA ILE A 100 -0.33 -3.34 -28.56
C ILE A 100 0.91 -3.69 -27.74
N GLY A 101 2.12 -3.57 -28.31
CA GLY A 101 3.37 -3.84 -27.59
C GLY A 101 3.61 -2.88 -26.42
N VAL A 102 3.38 -1.58 -26.63
CA VAL A 102 3.49 -0.56 -25.57
C VAL A 102 2.45 -0.80 -24.47
N ILE A 103 1.23 -1.20 -24.84
CA ILE A 103 0.17 -1.55 -23.88
C ILE A 103 0.57 -2.70 -22.98
N ALA A 104 1.05 -3.79 -23.59
CA ALA A 104 1.44 -4.97 -22.85
C ALA A 104 2.55 -4.64 -21.85
N MET A 105 3.50 -3.79 -22.23
CA MET A 105 4.57 -3.34 -21.35
C MET A 105 4.05 -2.49 -20.19
N ILE A 106 3.17 -1.52 -20.46
CA ILE A 106 2.60 -0.65 -19.43
C ILE A 106 1.72 -1.46 -18.46
N ALA A 107 0.84 -2.31 -19.00
CA ALA A 107 -0.01 -3.19 -18.20
C ALA A 107 0.81 -4.14 -17.31
N MET A 108 1.96 -4.63 -17.78
CA MET A 108 2.86 -5.47 -16.98
C MET A 108 3.53 -4.71 -15.83
N ILE A 109 3.98 -3.46 -16.08
CA ILE A 109 4.56 -2.60 -15.03
C ILE A 109 3.48 -2.24 -14.00
N GLU A 110 2.27 -1.98 -14.47
CA GLU A 110 1.13 -1.59 -13.65
C GLU A 110 0.59 -2.75 -12.82
N ASP A 111 0.51 -3.97 -13.37
CA ASP A 111 0.13 -5.17 -12.61
C ASP A 111 1.08 -5.41 -11.43
N LYS A 112 2.40 -5.19 -11.64
CA LYS A 112 3.38 -5.24 -10.54
C LYS A 112 3.11 -4.16 -9.48
N ARG A 113 2.86 -2.90 -9.90
CA ARG A 113 2.55 -1.80 -8.97
C ARG A 113 1.25 -2.04 -8.20
N VAL A 114 0.19 -2.47 -8.87
CA VAL A 114 -1.11 -2.79 -8.27
C VAL A 114 -1.01 -3.98 -7.32
N SER A 115 -0.23 -5.00 -7.67
CA SER A 115 0.03 -6.15 -6.80
C SER A 115 0.76 -5.74 -5.52
N ILE A 116 1.77 -4.88 -5.62
CA ILE A 116 2.47 -4.30 -4.47
C ILE A 116 1.50 -3.47 -3.62
N ALA A 117 0.74 -2.55 -4.22
CA ALA A 117 -0.23 -1.71 -3.50
C ALA A 117 -1.33 -2.54 -2.80
N LYS A 118 -1.81 -3.62 -3.42
CA LYS A 118 -2.78 -4.54 -2.81
C LYS A 118 -2.20 -5.25 -1.59
N ARG A 119 -0.95 -5.71 -1.66
CA ARG A 119 -0.25 -6.36 -0.55
C ARG A 119 -0.04 -5.39 0.60
N ASN A 120 0.49 -4.21 0.31
CA ASN A 120 0.70 -3.13 1.27
C ASN A 120 -0.59 -2.76 2.02
N LEU A 121 -1.71 -2.67 1.31
CA LEU A 121 -3.02 -2.43 1.92
C LEU A 121 -3.46 -3.59 2.83
N ALA A 122 -3.21 -4.84 2.43
CA ALA A 122 -3.58 -6.01 3.22
C ALA A 122 -2.78 -6.08 4.53
N ASP A 123 -1.48 -5.80 4.47
CA ASP A 123 -0.60 -5.77 5.64
C ASP A 123 -1.00 -4.64 6.61
N ALA A 124 -1.20 -3.42 6.08
CA ALA A 124 -1.65 -2.28 6.89
C ALA A 124 -3.00 -2.54 7.58
N ASN A 125 -3.96 -3.15 6.87
CA ASN A 125 -5.24 -3.54 7.45
C ASN A 125 -5.09 -4.59 8.56
N ARG A 126 -4.18 -5.57 8.38
CA ARG A 126 -3.94 -6.61 9.40
C ARG A 126 -3.39 -5.99 10.68
N VAL A 127 -2.42 -5.08 10.56
CA VAL A 127 -1.84 -4.39 11.73
C VAL A 127 -2.86 -3.49 12.41
N TYR A 128 -3.60 -2.68 11.64
CA TYR A 128 -4.67 -1.84 12.17
C TYR A 128 -5.72 -2.64 12.93
N ARG A 129 -6.18 -3.76 12.37
CA ARG A 129 -7.19 -4.61 13.03
C ARG A 129 -6.67 -5.19 14.34
N HIS A 130 -5.43 -5.67 14.35
CA HIS A 130 -4.83 -6.23 15.56
C HIS A 130 -4.62 -5.17 16.64
N LEU A 131 -4.20 -3.97 16.27
CA LEU A 131 -4.09 -2.83 17.21
C LEU A 131 -5.45 -2.47 17.82
N SER A 132 -6.50 -2.43 17.00
CA SER A 132 -7.87 -2.17 17.46
C SER A 132 -8.34 -3.24 18.44
N GLU A 133 -8.16 -4.53 18.10
CA GLU A 133 -8.52 -5.66 18.95
C GLU A 133 -7.73 -5.63 20.28
N HIS A 134 -6.44 -5.26 20.25
CA HIS A 134 -5.60 -5.16 21.45
C HIS A 134 -6.02 -3.98 22.36
N LEU A 135 -6.39 -2.85 21.76
CA LEU A 135 -6.86 -1.66 22.49
C LEU A 135 -8.22 -1.93 23.16
N GLU A 136 -9.15 -2.57 22.45
CA GLU A 136 -10.43 -3.01 23.01
C GLU A 136 -10.23 -4.01 24.17
N SER A 137 -9.36 -5.00 24.00
CA SER A 137 -9.06 -5.99 25.05
C SER A 137 -8.54 -5.34 26.34
N ARG A 138 -7.75 -4.26 26.24
CA ARG A 138 -7.26 -3.52 27.42
C ARG A 138 -8.32 -2.65 28.08
N TYR A 139 -9.30 -2.18 27.32
CA TYR A 139 -10.38 -1.35 27.84
C TYR A 139 -11.39 -2.17 28.67
N TYR A 140 -11.56 -3.46 28.33
CA TYR A 140 -12.47 -4.39 29.02
C TYR A 140 -11.81 -5.17 30.17
N GLN A 141 -10.54 -4.91 30.49
CA GLN A 141 -9.77 -5.55 31.55
C GLN A 141 -9.61 -4.61 32.75
#